data_AF-A0A2E8FJ48-F1
#
_entry.id   AF-A0A2E8FJ48-F1
#
_cell.length_a   1.000
_cell.length_b   1.000
_cell.length_c   1.000
_cell.angle_alpha   90.00
_cell.angle_beta   90.00
_cell.angle_gamma   90.00
#
_symmetry.space_group_name_H-M   'P 1'
#
loop_
_entity.id
_entity.type
_entity.pdbx_description
1 polymer ?
#
loop_
_entity_poly.entity_id
_entity_poly.type
_entity_poly.pdbx_seq_one_letter_code
_entity_poly.pdbx_strand_id
1 'polypeptide(L)'
;MAHKKKTPSAKKSAKKSAKKSTKKSTKKSAGKSTRLGRPRIPGTAELDMFFKRDFEARQIFQFLDVGTVKELEQFSPEEITDRMITPLVQAVERIRKTLALANRHLDGDVKFAERFQTELSGGK
;
A
#
# COMPACT_ATOMS: atom_id res chain seq x y z
N MET A 1 74.64 -42.21 -26.91
CA MET A 1 75.66 -41.26 -26.43
C MET A 1 75.51 -39.94 -27.18
N ALA A 2 75.80 -38.84 -26.48
CA ALA A 2 76.03 -37.48 -26.95
C ALA A 2 74.81 -36.58 -27.32
N HIS A 3 74.45 -35.77 -26.33
CA HIS A 3 73.63 -34.55 -26.35
C HIS A 3 74.31 -33.38 -27.10
N LYS A 4 73.53 -32.45 -27.67
CA LYS A 4 73.69 -30.98 -27.48
C LYS A 4 72.61 -30.20 -28.26
N LYS A 5 71.75 -29.46 -27.54
CA LYS A 5 71.77 -27.99 -27.33
C LYS A 5 71.34 -27.14 -28.54
N LYS A 6 70.25 -26.39 -28.38
CA LYS A 6 70.20 -24.91 -28.23
C LYS A 6 68.87 -24.34 -28.74
N THR A 7 68.20 -23.60 -27.88
CA THR A 7 67.29 -22.51 -28.25
C THR A 7 68.03 -21.43 -29.06
N PRO A 8 67.33 -20.69 -29.93
CA PRO A 8 67.35 -19.25 -29.75
C PRO A 8 65.99 -18.55 -29.92
N SER A 9 65.90 -17.47 -29.15
CA SER A 9 64.89 -16.42 -29.06
C SER A 9 64.81 -15.57 -30.33
N ALA A 10 63.61 -15.06 -30.68
CA ALA A 10 63.31 -13.62 -30.73
C ALA A 10 62.02 -13.27 -31.54
N LYS A 11 61.17 -12.43 -30.92
CA LYS A 11 60.27 -11.35 -31.44
C LYS A 11 59.61 -11.58 -32.81
N LYS A 12 58.30 -11.42 -33.02
CA LYS A 12 57.49 -10.20 -32.77
C LYS A 12 56.03 -10.46 -33.20
N SER A 13 55.10 -9.68 -32.63
CA SER A 13 53.81 -9.22 -33.17
C SER A 13 52.60 -10.17 -33.36
N ALA A 14 51.58 -9.89 -32.54
CA ALA A 14 50.15 -9.68 -32.88
C ALA A 14 49.29 -10.84 -33.45
N LYS A 15 48.34 -11.32 -32.63
CA LYS A 15 46.88 -11.17 -32.88
C LYS A 15 46.01 -11.74 -31.73
N LYS A 16 45.13 -10.86 -31.24
CA LYS A 16 43.69 -11.09 -31.02
C LYS A 16 43.25 -12.29 -30.15
N SER A 17 42.83 -12.00 -28.92
CA SER A 17 41.62 -12.63 -28.36
C SER A 17 41.03 -11.74 -27.26
N ALA A 18 39.81 -11.29 -27.52
CA ALA A 18 39.02 -10.41 -26.67
C ALA A 18 38.68 -11.11 -25.35
N LYS A 19 39.10 -10.54 -24.21
CA LYS A 19 38.69 -11.01 -22.89
C LYS A 19 37.49 -10.20 -22.41
N LYS A 20 36.33 -10.76 -22.73
CA LYS A 20 34.99 -10.66 -22.14
C LYS A 20 34.86 -9.66 -20.97
N SER A 21 34.11 -8.60 -21.23
CA SER A 21 33.54 -7.68 -20.25
C SER A 21 32.70 -8.45 -19.22
N THR A 22 33.13 -8.42 -17.96
CA THR A 22 32.34 -8.93 -16.83
C THR A 22 31.21 -7.94 -16.57
N LYS A 23 30.06 -8.19 -17.21
CA LYS A 23 28.81 -7.46 -16.99
C LYS A 23 28.39 -7.68 -15.54
N LYS A 24 28.68 -6.71 -14.67
CA LYS A 24 28.22 -6.68 -13.27
C LYS A 24 26.70 -6.51 -13.31
N SER A 25 25.98 -7.62 -13.19
CA SER A 25 24.53 -7.60 -13.03
C SER A 25 24.21 -6.92 -11.71
N THR A 26 23.74 -5.68 -11.78
CA THR A 26 23.04 -5.03 -10.69
C THR A 26 21.76 -5.83 -10.44
N LYS A 27 21.84 -6.80 -9.53
CA LYS A 27 20.66 -7.43 -8.93
C LYS A 27 19.83 -6.31 -8.33
N LYS A 28 18.74 -5.95 -9.00
CA LYS A 28 17.65 -5.16 -8.42
C LYS A 28 17.27 -5.86 -7.12
N SER A 29 17.56 -5.23 -5.99
CA SER A 29 17.06 -5.67 -4.70
C SER A 29 15.54 -5.50 -4.72
N ALA A 30 14.84 -6.55 -5.15
CA ALA A 30 13.44 -6.72 -4.75
C ALA A 30 13.44 -6.64 -3.22
N GLY A 31 12.67 -5.69 -2.68
CA GLY A 31 12.60 -5.40 -1.26
C GLY A 31 12.50 -6.71 -0.46
N LYS A 32 13.32 -6.84 0.58
CA LYS A 32 13.24 -7.98 1.50
C LYS A 32 11.80 -8.07 1.99
N SER A 33 11.07 -9.08 1.53
CA SER A 33 9.85 -9.54 2.18
C SER A 33 10.20 -9.75 3.65
N THR A 34 9.60 -8.94 4.51
CA THR A 34 9.67 -9.05 5.96
C THR A 34 9.02 -10.37 6.34
N ARG A 35 9.81 -11.45 6.35
CA ARG A 35 9.30 -12.79 6.61
C ARG A 35 9.06 -12.94 8.09
N LEU A 36 7.82 -12.70 8.51
CA LEU A 36 7.27 -13.08 9.82
C LEU A 36 7.17 -14.62 10.01
N GLY A 37 7.79 -15.41 9.13
CA GLY A 37 7.71 -16.87 9.11
C GLY A 37 6.47 -17.38 8.37
N ARG A 38 6.14 -18.65 8.60
CA ARG A 38 4.93 -19.28 8.05
C ARG A 38 3.70 -18.74 8.80
N PRO A 39 2.66 -18.25 8.11
CA PRO A 39 1.40 -17.88 8.75
C PRO A 39 0.86 -19.04 9.60
N ARG A 40 0.44 -18.74 10.83
CA ARG A 40 -0.18 -19.70 11.75
C ARG A 40 -1.65 -19.96 11.41
N ILE A 41 -2.25 -19.07 10.63
CA ILE A 41 -3.67 -19.08 10.28
C ILE A 41 -3.74 -19.15 8.75
N PRO A 42 -4.57 -20.02 8.17
CA PRO A 42 -4.75 -20.05 6.73
C PRO A 42 -5.49 -18.80 6.27
N GLY A 43 -5.17 -18.29 5.08
CA GLY A 43 -5.87 -17.14 4.51
C GLY A 43 -7.38 -17.37 4.30
N THR A 44 -7.82 -18.63 4.20
CA THR A 44 -9.23 -19.02 4.09
C THR A 44 -9.94 -19.11 5.45
N ALA A 45 -9.27 -18.81 6.56
CA ALA A 45 -9.90 -18.79 7.87
C ALA A 45 -10.96 -17.69 7.95
N GLU A 46 -12.11 -18.02 8.56
CA GLU A 46 -13.18 -17.06 8.82
C GLU A 46 -12.75 -16.06 9.90
N LEU A 47 -12.84 -14.77 9.56
CA LEU A 47 -12.50 -13.67 10.46
C LEU A 47 -13.37 -13.68 11.70
N ASP A 48 -14.65 -13.97 11.54
CA ASP A 48 -15.65 -13.98 12.62
C ASP A 48 -15.35 -15.02 13.70
N MET A 49 -14.82 -16.19 13.31
CA MET A 49 -14.38 -17.21 14.26
C MET A 49 -13.09 -16.82 14.96
N PHE A 50 -12.14 -16.26 14.21
CA PHE A 50 -10.82 -15.90 14.75
C PHE A 50 -10.90 -14.72 15.73
N PHE A 51 -11.72 -13.72 15.41
CA PHE A 51 -11.96 -12.52 16.22
C PHE A 51 -13.25 -12.59 17.04
N LYS A 52 -13.73 -13.79 17.40
CA LYS A 52 -15.02 -14.00 18.08
C LYS A 52 -15.24 -13.13 19.34
N ARG A 53 -14.17 -12.82 20.08
CA ARG A 53 -14.22 -12.02 21.31
C ARG A 53 -14.07 -10.52 21.08
N ASP A 54 -13.68 -10.12 19.88
CA ASP A 54 -13.47 -8.73 19.50
C ASP A 54 -14.66 -8.25 18.67
N PHE A 55 -15.64 -7.68 19.38
CA PHE A 55 -16.86 -7.22 18.75
C PHE A 55 -16.61 -6.08 17.76
N GLU A 56 -15.71 -5.16 18.11
CA GLU A 56 -15.36 -4.02 17.27
C GLU A 56 -14.72 -4.47 15.96
N ALA A 57 -13.76 -5.40 16.02
CA ALA A 57 -13.14 -5.97 14.82
C ALA A 57 -14.18 -6.62 13.89
N ARG A 58 -15.16 -7.33 14.45
CA ARG A 58 -16.23 -7.95 13.65
C ARG A 58 -17.13 -6.92 12.96
N GLN A 59 -17.41 -5.79 13.61
CA GLN A 59 -18.14 -4.69 12.96
C GLN A 59 -17.34 -4.11 11.79
N ILE A 60 -16.02 -4.00 11.92
CA ILE A 60 -15.15 -3.55 10.82
C ILE A 60 -15.24 -4.53 9.65
N PHE A 61 -15.16 -5.84 9.89
CA PHE A 61 -15.24 -6.84 8.81
C PHE A 61 -16.59 -6.82 8.10
N GLN A 62 -17.68 -6.67 8.87
CA GLN A 62 -19.02 -6.53 8.31
C GLN A 62 -19.16 -5.26 7.46
N PHE A 63 -18.59 -4.15 7.91
CA PHE A 63 -18.62 -2.89 7.16
C PHE A 63 -17.79 -2.98 5.87
N LEU A 64 -16.63 -3.64 5.92
CA LEU A 64 -15.77 -3.86 4.76
C LEU A 64 -16.27 -4.95 3.81
N ASP A 65 -17.31 -5.69 4.20
CA ASP A 65 -17.86 -6.86 3.50
C ASP A 65 -16.80 -7.94 3.22
N VAL A 66 -16.04 -8.30 4.26
CA VAL A 66 -15.00 -9.34 4.19
C VAL A 66 -15.28 -10.49 5.14
N GLY A 67 -15.05 -11.72 4.69
CA GLY A 67 -15.26 -12.94 5.47
C GLY A 67 -13.98 -13.65 5.86
N THR A 68 -12.90 -13.48 5.12
CA THR A 68 -11.66 -14.27 5.29
C THR A 68 -10.41 -13.43 5.53
N VAL A 69 -9.42 -14.03 6.20
CA VAL A 69 -8.12 -13.37 6.47
C VAL A 69 -7.47 -12.85 5.18
N LYS A 70 -7.54 -13.61 4.09
CA LYS A 70 -6.97 -13.22 2.79
C LYS A 70 -7.65 -12.01 2.17
N GLU A 71 -8.93 -11.80 2.43
CA GLU A 71 -9.66 -10.61 1.97
C GLU A 71 -9.25 -9.38 2.79
N LEU A 72 -9.15 -9.53 4.11
CA LEU A 72 -8.70 -8.46 4.99
C LEU A 72 -7.25 -8.01 4.69
N GLU A 73 -6.37 -8.95 4.35
CA GLU A 73 -4.97 -8.68 3.97
C GLU A 73 -4.80 -7.84 2.70
N GLN A 74 -5.86 -7.63 1.92
CA GLN A 74 -5.81 -6.79 0.71
C GLN A 74 -5.81 -5.29 1.03
N PHE A 75 -6.23 -4.91 2.25
CA PHE A 75 -6.33 -3.52 2.67
C PHE A 75 -5.12 -3.11 3.50
N SER A 76 -4.67 -1.87 3.34
CA SER A 76 -3.76 -1.26 4.30
C SER A 76 -4.53 -0.81 5.56
N PRO A 77 -3.86 -0.64 6.71
CA PRO A 77 -4.49 -0.09 7.91
C PRO A 77 -5.13 1.29 7.66
N GLU A 78 -4.46 2.15 6.89
CA GLU A 78 -4.95 3.47 6.50
C GLU A 78 -6.18 3.35 5.61
N GLU A 79 -6.17 2.44 4.63
CA GLU A 79 -7.32 2.22 3.75
C GLU A 79 -8.56 1.73 4.50
N ILE A 80 -8.39 0.82 5.47
CA ILE A 80 -9.48 0.39 6.35
C ILE A 80 -10.08 1.61 7.07
N THR A 81 -9.21 2.43 7.65
CA THR A 81 -9.59 3.61 8.43
C THR A 81 -10.34 4.63 7.56
N ASP A 82 -9.81 4.94 6.38
CA ASP A 82 -10.40 5.91 5.45
C ASP A 82 -11.78 5.45 4.95
N ARG A 83 -11.92 4.16 4.63
CA ARG A 83 -13.20 3.57 4.21
C ARG A 83 -14.26 3.68 5.32
N MET A 84 -13.87 3.51 6.58
CA MET A 84 -14.79 3.65 7.71
C MET A 84 -15.16 5.11 8.00
N ILE A 85 -14.18 6.01 7.96
CA ILE A 85 -14.38 7.42 8.36
C ILE A 85 -15.12 8.21 7.27
N THR A 86 -14.86 7.95 5.99
CA THR A 86 -15.39 8.75 4.87
C THR A 86 -16.93 8.86 4.91
N PRO A 87 -17.71 7.77 5.07
CA PRO A 87 -19.16 7.88 5.13
C PRO A 87 -19.67 8.64 6.36
N LEU A 88 -18.95 8.58 7.48
CA LEU A 88 -19.28 9.32 8.69
C LEU A 88 -19.09 10.83 8.47
N VAL A 89 -17.97 11.22 7.88
CA VAL A 89 -17.69 12.62 7.51
C VAL A 89 -18.76 13.14 6.54
N GLN A 90 -19.08 12.37 5.50
CA GLN A 90 -20.13 12.73 4.56
C GLN A 90 -21.51 12.84 5.23
N ALA A 91 -21.82 11.97 6.20
CA ALA A 91 -23.07 12.04 6.96
C ALA A 91 -23.13 13.34 7.77
N VAL A 92 -22.04 13.72 8.45
CA VAL A 92 -21.95 14.98 9.20
C VAL A 92 -22.12 16.18 8.26
N GLU A 93 -21.50 16.17 7.07
CA GLU A 93 -21.70 17.23 6.08
C GLU A 93 -23.15 17.35 5.63
N ARG A 94 -23.85 16.23 5.39
CA ARG A 94 -25.28 16.24 5.06
C ARG A 94 -26.13 16.81 6.20
N ILE A 95 -25.81 16.45 7.45
CA ILE A 95 -26.49 17.00 8.64
C ILE A 95 -26.31 18.53 8.67
N ARG A 96 -25.08 19.02 8.50
CA ARG A 96 -24.77 20.45 8.48
C ARG A 96 -25.57 21.20 7.42
N LYS A 97 -25.60 20.68 6.18
CA LYS A 97 -26.39 21.26 5.08
C LYS A 97 -27.88 21.27 5.39
N THR A 98 -28.42 20.17 5.93
CA THR A 98 -29.84 20.05 6.29
C THR A 98 -30.23 21.06 7.37
N LEU A 99 -29.38 21.23 8.39
CA LEU A 99 -29.61 22.24 9.42
C LEU A 99 -29.55 23.67 8.84
N ALA A 100 -28.58 23.96 7.97
CA ALA A 100 -28.45 25.27 7.33
C ALA A 100 -29.68 25.62 6.48
N LEU A 101 -30.25 24.66 5.75
CA LEU A 101 -31.52 24.83 5.03
C LEU A 101 -32.69 25.18 5.96
N ALA A 102 -32.64 24.70 7.21
CA ALA A 102 -33.64 24.98 8.24
C ALA A 102 -33.32 26.24 9.08
N ASN A 103 -32.37 27.08 8.65
CA ASN A 103 -31.88 28.24 9.41
C ASN A 103 -31.33 27.87 10.80
N ARG A 104 -30.71 26.69 10.93
CA ARG A 104 -30.04 26.20 12.14
C ARG A 104 -28.60 25.78 11.83
N HIS A 105 -27.79 25.60 12.87
CA HIS A 105 -26.42 25.13 12.72
C HIS A 105 -26.02 24.27 13.94
N LEU A 106 -24.95 23.49 13.78
CA LEU A 106 -24.29 22.84 14.92
C LEU A 106 -23.51 23.87 15.73
N ASP A 107 -23.12 23.50 16.95
CA ASP A 107 -22.28 24.36 17.78
C ASP A 107 -20.95 24.67 17.06
N GLY A 108 -20.54 25.94 17.08
CA GLY A 108 -19.36 26.44 16.35
C GLY A 108 -19.48 26.55 14.82
N ASP A 109 -20.60 26.14 14.22
CA ASP A 109 -20.74 26.02 12.75
C ASP A 109 -21.53 27.16 12.07
N VAL A 110 -21.68 28.30 12.76
CA VAL A 110 -22.43 29.48 12.27
C VAL A 110 -21.93 29.94 10.89
N LYS A 111 -20.60 30.08 10.75
CA LYS A 111 -19.97 30.59 9.52
C LYS A 111 -20.24 29.69 8.31
N PHE A 112 -20.35 28.37 8.51
CA PHE A 112 -20.70 27.46 7.44
C PHE A 112 -22.14 27.66 7.01
N ALA A 113 -23.07 27.73 7.96
CA ALA A 113 -24.49 27.92 7.66
C ALA A 113 -24.75 29.24 6.93
N GLU A 114 -24.14 30.35 7.37
CA GLU A 114 -24.23 31.65 6.69
C GLU A 114 -23.71 31.62 5.26
N ARG A 115 -22.53 31.03 5.05
CA ARG A 115 -21.93 30.87 3.70
C ARG A 115 -22.81 30.03 2.80
N PHE A 116 -23.27 28.88 3.30
CA PHE A 116 -24.13 27.96 2.56
C PHE A 116 -25.46 28.62 2.14
N GLN A 117 -26.08 29.40 3.04
CA GLN A 117 -27.29 30.15 2.70
C GLN A 117 -27.02 31.27 1.68
N THR A 118 -25.90 31.96 1.83
CA THR A 118 -25.49 33.01 0.90
C THR A 118 -25.29 32.43 -0.50
N GLU A 119 -24.56 31.31 -0.63
CA GLU A 119 -24.37 30.58 -1.88
C GLU A 119 -25.71 30.14 -2.51
N LEU A 120 -26.66 29.68 -1.69
CA LEU A 120 -27.98 29.26 -2.15
C LEU A 120 -28.83 30.44 -2.67
N SER A 121 -28.70 31.62 -2.04
CA SER A 121 -29.45 32.84 -2.39
C SER A 121 -28.81 33.66 -3.52
N GLY A 122 -27.47 33.58 -3.66
CA GLY A 122 -26.68 34.32 -4.64
C GLY A 122 -26.44 33.57 -5.96
N GLY A 123 -26.84 32.30 -6.05
CA GLY A 123 -26.78 31.50 -7.29
C GLY A 123 -27.91 31.78 -8.27
N LYS A 124 -28.31 33.04 -8.44
CA LYS A 124 -29.37 33.49 -9.36
C LYS A 124 -28.81 34.18 -10.60
#